data_AF-I0R855-F1
#
_entry.id   AF-I0R855-F1
#
_cell.length_a   1.000
_cell.length_b   1.000
_cell.length_c   1.000
_cell.angle_alpha   90.00
_cell.angle_beta   90.00
_cell.angle_gamma   90.00
#
_symmetry.space_group_name_H-M   'P 1'
#
loop_
_entity.id
_entity.type
_entity.pdbx_description
1 polymer ?
#
loop_
_entity_poly.entity_id
_entity_poly.type
_entity_poly.pdbx_seq_one_letter_code
_entity_poly.pdbx_strand_id
1 'polypeptide(L)'
;MNVFEYEYEGKDKKQKTTFRWITNLEINKRNLEELIQAGRWRWKIENEGFNNQKNGLYRIEHLNSRNSNAMKNHYLITQIADILMQLYLAWNPYVKELKQTIKNTSSKLLESFRRLKITEEDVSYILRYTTIYLE
;
A
#
# COMPACT_ATOMS: atom_id res chain seq x y z
N MET A 1 -1.81 23.51 -16.68
CA MET A 1 -1.86 23.15 -15.24
C MET A 1 -3.31 23.20 -14.83
N ASN A 2 -3.86 22.09 -14.35
CA ASN A 2 -5.29 21.95 -14.08
C ASN A 2 -5.53 21.93 -12.57
N VAL A 3 -6.64 22.51 -12.12
CA VAL A 3 -7.02 22.62 -10.71
C VAL A 3 -8.45 22.13 -10.55
N PHE A 4 -8.71 21.36 -9.50
CA PHE A 4 -10.07 20.97 -9.13
C PHE A 4 -10.26 21.07 -7.62
N GLU A 5 -11.51 21.27 -7.24
CA GLU A 5 -11.97 21.42 -5.86
C GLU A 5 -13.04 20.37 -5.56
N TYR A 6 -13.00 19.84 -4.33
CA TYR A 6 -14.03 18.94 -3.82
C TYR A 6 -14.44 19.40 -2.43
N GLU A 7 -15.74 19.64 -2.25
CA GLU A 7 -16.33 19.92 -0.95
C GLU A 7 -16.97 18.66 -0.39
N TYR A 8 -16.65 18.33 0.85
CA TYR A 8 -17.23 17.23 1.59
C TYR A 8 -17.93 17.76 2.84
N GLU A 9 -19.19 17.37 3.03
CA GLU A 9 -19.93 17.58 4.27
C GLU A 9 -19.81 16.34 5.17
N GLY A 10 -19.25 16.53 6.36
CA GLY A 10 -19.16 15.49 7.37
C GLY A 10 -20.54 15.03 7.85
N LYS A 11 -20.61 13.82 8.43
CA LYS A 11 -21.87 13.21 8.92
C LYS A 11 -22.66 14.10 9.89
N ASP A 12 -21.98 14.95 10.67
CA ASP A 12 -22.61 15.84 11.65
C ASP A 12 -23.10 17.18 11.04
N LYS A 13 -23.00 17.36 9.71
CA LYS A 13 -23.41 18.55 8.92
C LYS A 13 -22.85 19.91 9.38
N LYS A 14 -22.05 19.96 10.44
CA LYS A 14 -21.47 21.18 11.01
C LYS A 14 -20.08 21.51 10.46
N GLN A 15 -19.43 20.60 9.75
CA GLN A 15 -18.11 20.82 9.16
C GLN A 15 -18.13 20.51 7.66
N LYS A 16 -17.97 21.57 6.87
CA LYS A 16 -17.61 21.51 5.45
C LYS A 16 -16.09 21.50 5.35
N THR A 17 -15.55 20.50 4.66
CA THR A 17 -14.11 20.44 4.36
C THR A 17 -13.93 20.58 2.85
N THR A 18 -13.14 21.58 2.45
CA THR A 18 -12.80 21.83 1.05
C THR A 18 -11.39 21.31 0.77
N PHE A 19 -11.25 20.53 -0.29
CA PHE A 19 -9.98 20.03 -0.78
C PHE A 19 -9.69 20.63 -2.16
N ARG A 20 -8.44 21.04 -2.39
CA ARG A 20 -7.97 21.53 -3.68
C ARG A 20 -6.74 20.75 -4.12
N TRP A 21 -6.72 20.35 -5.37
CA TRP A 21 -5.58 19.65 -5.96
C TRP A 21 -5.14 20.31 -7.26
N ILE A 22 -3.85 20.17 -7.55
CA ILE A 22 -3.20 20.63 -8.77
C ILE A 22 -2.68 19.38 -9.48
N THR A 23 -2.95 19.28 -10.78
CA THR A 23 -2.51 18.14 -11.59
C THR A 23 -2.12 18.57 -13.00
N ASN A 24 -1.21 17.83 -13.62
CA ASN A 24 -0.89 17.92 -15.04
C ASN A 24 -1.81 17.03 -15.91
N LEU A 25 -2.63 16.18 -15.29
CA LEU A 25 -3.61 15.33 -15.99
C LEU A 25 -4.78 16.17 -16.50
N GLU A 26 -5.29 15.86 -17.69
CA GLU A 26 -6.51 16.47 -18.21
C GLU A 26 -7.70 16.16 -17.28
N ILE A 27 -8.55 17.16 -17.01
CA ILE A 27 -9.71 16.98 -16.15
C ILE A 27 -10.96 16.95 -17.01
N ASN A 28 -11.73 15.87 -16.90
CA ASN A 28 -13.02 15.75 -17.54
C ASN A 28 -14.03 15.06 -16.59
N LYS A 29 -15.31 15.06 -16.95
CA LYS A 29 -16.36 14.48 -16.11
C LYS A 29 -16.18 12.98 -15.84
N ARG A 30 -15.42 12.25 -16.67
CA ARG A 30 -15.23 10.81 -16.56
C ARG A 30 -14.12 10.45 -15.57
N ASN A 31 -13.07 11.27 -15.45
CA ASN A 31 -11.93 10.99 -14.57
C ASN A 31 -11.91 11.80 -13.27
N LEU A 32 -12.78 12.79 -13.12
CA LEU A 32 -12.81 13.66 -11.94
C LEU A 32 -12.98 12.88 -10.63
N GLU A 33 -13.85 11.86 -10.62
CA GLU A 33 -14.07 11.02 -9.43
C GLU A 33 -12.81 10.24 -9.03
N GLU A 34 -12.15 9.63 -10.01
CA GLU A 34 -10.89 8.91 -9.80
C GLU A 34 -9.78 9.85 -9.30
N LEU A 35 -9.69 11.07 -9.86
CA LEU A 35 -8.72 12.09 -9.42
C LEU A 35 -8.97 12.53 -7.98
N ILE A 36 -10.24 12.72 -7.58
CA ILE A 36 -10.60 13.03 -6.18
C ILE A 36 -10.19 11.87 -5.27
N GLN A 37 -10.49 10.64 -5.67
CA GLN A 37 -10.15 9.44 -4.90
C GLN A 37 -8.63 9.27 -4.75
N ALA A 38 -7.86 9.50 -5.82
CA ALA A 38 -6.41 9.49 -5.81
C ALA A 38 -5.84 10.59 -4.90
N GLY A 39 -6.45 11.79 -4.93
CA GLY A 39 -6.11 12.89 -4.03
C GLY A 39 -6.24 12.53 -2.53
N ARG A 40 -7.11 11.56 -2.20
CA ARG A 40 -7.27 11.02 -0.84
C ARG A 40 -6.28 9.91 -0.50
N TRP A 41 -5.61 9.30 -1.46
CA TRP A 41 -4.63 8.25 -1.20
C TRP A 41 -3.44 8.75 -0.38
N ARG A 42 -3.04 10.02 -0.53
CA ARG A 42 -2.01 10.64 0.34
C ARG A 42 -2.37 10.53 1.82
N TRP A 43 -3.63 10.85 2.16
CA TRP A 43 -4.12 10.74 3.54
C TRP A 43 -4.09 9.29 4.02
N LYS A 44 -4.42 8.34 3.15
CA LYS A 44 -4.41 6.90 3.45
C LYS A 44 -2.99 6.38 3.71
N ILE A 45 -2.02 6.77 2.88
CA ILE A 45 -0.60 6.43 3.06
C ILE A 45 -0.11 6.90 4.44
N GLU A 46 -0.47 8.13 4.81
CA GLU A 46 -0.04 8.73 6.08
C GLU A 46 -0.75 8.11 7.30
N ASN A 47 -2.08 8.08 7.30
CA ASN A 47 -2.87 7.74 8.49
C ASN A 47 -3.12 6.25 8.66
N GLU A 48 -3.12 5.47 7.59
CA GLU A 48 -3.25 4.02 7.68
C GLU A 48 -1.88 3.34 7.54
N GLY A 49 -1.14 3.64 6.48
CA GLY A 49 0.15 3.01 6.19
C GLY A 49 1.21 3.32 7.25
N PHE A 50 1.67 4.57 7.32
CA PHE A 50 2.73 4.96 8.25
C PHE A 50 2.32 4.79 9.71
N ASN A 51 1.06 5.06 10.07
CA ASN A 51 0.58 4.82 11.42
C ASN A 51 0.65 3.33 11.81
N ASN A 52 0.28 2.42 10.92
CA ASN A 52 0.41 0.99 11.18
C ASN A 52 1.87 0.54 11.31
N GLN A 53 2.78 1.14 10.55
CA GLN A 53 4.22 0.88 10.68
C GLN A 53 4.77 1.36 12.03
N LYS A 54 4.33 2.53 12.51
CA LYS A 54 4.78 3.13 13.76
C LYS A 54 4.17 2.48 15.01
N ASN A 55 2.84 2.36 15.03
CA ASN A 55 2.07 2.00 16.21
C ASN A 55 1.48 0.59 16.18
N GLY A 56 1.36 -0.01 15.00
CA GLY A 56 0.78 -1.34 14.79
C GLY A 56 1.83 -2.45 14.86
N LEU A 57 2.24 -2.92 13.69
CA LEU A 57 3.04 -4.15 13.55
C LEU A 57 4.52 -3.97 13.85
N TYR A 58 5.15 -2.94 13.27
CA TYR A 58 6.61 -2.95 13.07
C TYR A 58 7.38 -2.07 14.03
N ARG A 59 6.71 -1.12 14.70
CA ARG A 59 7.31 -0.23 15.70
C ARG A 59 8.57 0.46 15.18
N ILE A 60 8.50 1.01 13.96
CA ILE A 60 9.66 1.60 13.28
C ILE A 60 10.28 2.80 14.00
N GLU A 61 9.61 3.36 15.00
CA GLU A 61 10.12 4.44 15.85
C GLU A 61 11.07 3.92 16.95
N HIS A 62 11.15 2.60 17.14
CA HIS A 62 12.04 2.02 18.14
C HIS A 62 13.50 2.03 17.66
N LEU A 63 14.40 2.41 18.57
CA LEU A 63 15.83 2.44 18.30
C LEU A 63 16.43 1.02 18.38
N ASN A 64 16.33 0.27 17.27
CA ASN A 64 16.82 -1.11 17.19
C ASN A 64 18.36 -1.25 17.11
N SER A 65 19.10 -0.15 16.92
CA SER A 65 20.56 -0.11 16.91
C SER A 65 21.09 1.31 17.15
N ARG A 66 22.29 1.46 17.71
CA ARG A 66 22.98 2.76 17.77
C ARG A 66 23.83 3.05 16.53
N ASN A 67 24.04 2.05 15.67
CA ASN A 67 24.75 2.22 14.40
C ASN A 67 23.76 2.69 13.33
N SER A 68 24.05 3.83 12.69
CA SER A 68 23.17 4.45 11.69
C SER A 68 22.95 3.58 10.45
N ASN A 69 23.98 2.89 9.96
CA ASN A 69 23.86 1.99 8.82
C ASN A 69 23.02 0.77 9.18
N ALA A 70 23.23 0.19 10.36
CA ALA A 70 22.41 -0.93 10.84
C ALA A 70 20.93 -0.51 11.00
N MET A 71 20.67 0.70 11.52
CA MET A 71 19.32 1.25 11.61
C MET A 71 18.67 1.40 10.23
N LYS A 72 19.40 1.98 9.27
CA LYS A 72 18.92 2.16 7.89
C LYS A 72 18.59 0.82 7.25
N ASN A 73 19.47 -0.17 7.38
CA ASN A 73 19.24 -1.51 6.85
C ASN A 73 18.01 -2.18 7.48
N HIS A 74 17.87 -2.07 8.80
CA HIS A 74 16.71 -2.59 9.51
C HIS A 74 15.39 -1.93 9.04
N TYR A 75 15.39 -0.60 8.85
CA TYR A 75 14.25 0.12 8.32
C TYR A 75 13.87 -0.38 6.91
N LEU A 76 14.86 -0.50 6.00
CA LEU A 76 14.61 -0.96 4.63
C LEU A 76 14.06 -2.39 4.58
N ILE A 77 14.61 -3.31 5.38
CA ILE A 77 14.09 -4.69 5.48
C ILE A 77 12.64 -4.68 5.99
N THR A 78 12.34 -3.83 6.97
CA THR A 78 10.98 -3.67 7.48
C THR A 78 10.03 -3.15 6.41
N GLN A 79 10.46 -2.20 5.56
CA GLN A 79 9.64 -1.73 4.43
C GLN A 79 9.37 -2.84 3.41
N ILE A 80 10.36 -3.68 3.09
CA ILE A 80 10.18 -4.82 2.19
C ILE A 80 9.17 -5.82 2.78
N ALA A 81 9.33 -6.16 4.07
CA ALA A 81 8.42 -7.07 4.77
C ALA A 81 6.98 -6.53 4.77
N ASP A 82 6.81 -5.23 4.98
CA ASP A 82 5.50 -4.58 4.97
C ASP A 82 4.86 -4.58 3.58
N ILE A 83 5.61 -4.29 2.52
CA ILE A 83 5.11 -4.38 1.14
C ILE A 83 4.62 -5.80 0.83
N LEU A 84 5.39 -6.83 1.17
CA LEU A 84 4.98 -8.23 0.96
C LEU A 84 3.70 -8.57 1.72
N MET A 85 3.58 -8.15 2.98
CA MET A 85 2.38 -8.36 3.79
C MET A 85 1.17 -7.62 3.21
N GLN A 86 1.33 -6.37 2.81
CA GLN A 86 0.25 -5.59 2.20
C GLN A 86 -0.23 -6.20 0.88
N LEU A 87 0.69 -6.62 0.01
CA LEU A 87 0.37 -7.31 -1.24
C LEU A 87 -0.38 -8.62 -0.96
N TYR A 88 0.09 -9.42 -0.02
CA TYR A 88 -0.58 -10.67 0.36
C TYR A 88 -2.01 -10.44 0.86
N LEU A 89 -2.21 -9.44 1.72
CA LEU A 89 -3.53 -9.09 2.28
C LEU A 89 -4.46 -8.43 1.25
N ALA A 90 -3.91 -7.74 0.24
CA ALA A 90 -4.67 -7.10 -0.83
C ALA A 90 -5.05 -8.09 -1.95
N TRP A 91 -4.17 -9.05 -2.24
CA TRP A 91 -4.31 -9.98 -3.36
C TRP A 91 -5.55 -10.86 -3.27
N ASN A 92 -5.87 -11.36 -2.08
CA ASN A 92 -6.98 -12.29 -1.90
C ASN A 92 -7.98 -11.79 -0.85
N PRO A 93 -9.21 -11.41 -1.24
CA PRO A 93 -10.24 -10.94 -0.30
C PRO A 93 -10.61 -11.97 0.75
N TYR A 94 -10.50 -13.27 0.45
CA TYR A 94 -10.77 -14.36 1.38
C TYR A 94 -9.79 -14.38 2.57
N VAL A 95 -8.60 -13.82 2.44
CA VAL A 95 -7.65 -13.70 3.56
C VAL A 95 -8.23 -12.83 4.67
N LYS A 96 -8.99 -11.79 4.32
CA LYS A 96 -9.70 -10.94 5.30
C LYS A 96 -10.91 -11.66 5.91
N GLU A 97 -11.61 -12.48 5.12
CA GLU A 97 -12.76 -13.26 5.60
C GLU A 97 -12.37 -14.36 6.57
N LEU A 98 -11.20 -14.99 6.37
CA LEU A 98 -10.66 -16.02 7.27
C LEU A 98 -10.28 -15.49 8.66
N LYS A 99 -10.29 -14.16 8.88
CA LYS A 99 -9.96 -13.48 10.15
C LYS A 99 -8.69 -14.02 10.84
N GLN A 100 -7.68 -14.38 10.03
CA GLN A 100 -6.46 -14.97 10.58
C GLN A 100 -5.66 -13.92 11.36
N THR A 101 -5.00 -14.36 12.43
CA THR A 101 -4.06 -13.50 13.15
C THR A 101 -2.85 -13.20 12.27
N ILE A 102 -2.26 -12.02 12.43
CA ILE A 102 -1.03 -11.60 11.73
C ILE A 102 0.06 -12.66 11.84
N LYS A 103 0.22 -13.28 13.02
CA LYS A 103 1.18 -14.37 13.26
C LYS A 103 0.93 -15.55 12.33
N ASN A 104 -0.31 -16.04 12.26
CA ASN A 104 -0.65 -17.19 11.43
C ASN A 104 -0.48 -16.88 9.94
N THR A 105 -0.87 -15.68 9.52
CA THR A 105 -0.66 -15.17 8.16
C THR A 105 0.83 -15.15 7.80
N SER A 106 1.66 -14.58 8.68
CA SER A 106 3.12 -14.50 8.49
C SER A 106 3.75 -15.88 8.41
N SER A 107 3.36 -16.81 9.29
CA SER A 107 3.87 -18.19 9.27
C SER A 107 3.49 -18.93 7.99
N LYS A 108 2.25 -18.76 7.50
CA LYS A 108 1.83 -19.36 6.23
C LYS A 108 2.63 -18.82 5.05
N LEU A 109 2.80 -17.50 4.98
CA LEU A 109 3.59 -16.87 3.93
C LEU A 109 5.05 -17.37 3.94
N LEU A 110 5.64 -17.52 5.13
CA LEU A 110 6.98 -18.10 5.29
C LEU A 110 7.04 -19.55 4.81
N GLU A 111 6.07 -20.38 5.18
CA GLU A 111 6.02 -21.78 4.72
C GLU A 111 5.79 -21.89 3.21
N SER A 112 5.03 -20.97 2.60
CA SER A 112 4.88 -20.87 1.15
C SER A 112 6.23 -20.66 0.47
N PHE A 113 7.07 -19.73 0.95
CA PHE A 113 8.41 -19.53 0.37
C PHE A 113 9.33 -20.74 0.51
N ARG A 114 9.12 -21.60 1.52
CA ARG A 114 9.93 -22.80 1.73
C ARG A 114 9.49 -23.99 0.89
N ARG A 115 8.18 -24.13 0.67
CA ARG A 115 7.59 -25.36 0.11
C ARG A 115 7.12 -25.20 -1.33
N LEU A 116 6.67 -24.01 -1.72
CA LEU A 116 6.17 -23.77 -3.07
C LEU A 116 7.36 -23.42 -3.96
N LYS A 117 7.59 -24.28 -4.96
CA LYS A 117 8.50 -23.97 -6.06
C LYS A 117 7.72 -23.19 -7.11
N ILE A 118 8.25 -22.05 -7.52
CA ILE A 118 7.73 -21.30 -8.65
C ILE A 118 8.09 -22.08 -9.91
N THR A 119 7.11 -22.43 -10.73
CA THR A 119 7.32 -23.09 -12.02
C THR A 119 7.29 -22.09 -13.17
N GLU A 120 7.64 -22.55 -14.38
CA GLU A 120 7.59 -21.70 -15.57
C GLU A 120 6.15 -21.25 -15.89
N GLU A 121 5.15 -22.09 -15.60
CA GLU A 121 3.75 -21.75 -15.77
C GLU A 121 3.33 -20.55 -14.90
N ASP A 122 3.79 -20.50 -13.64
CA ASP A 122 3.47 -19.43 -12.70
C ASP A 122 3.95 -18.05 -13.18
N VAL A 123 5.07 -18.01 -13.91
CA VAL A 123 5.69 -16.78 -14.42
C VAL A 123 5.40 -16.51 -15.90
N SER A 124 4.73 -17.43 -16.59
CA SER A 124 4.42 -17.33 -18.03
C SER A 124 3.68 -16.04 -18.39
N TYR A 125 2.75 -15.60 -17.52
CA TYR A 125 2.01 -14.34 -17.70
C TYR A 125 2.93 -13.12 -17.56
N ILE A 126 3.90 -13.12 -16.64
CA ILE A 126 4.83 -12.00 -16.44
C ILE A 126 5.68 -11.79 -17.70
N LEU A 127 6.20 -12.87 -18.30
CA LEU A 127 7.00 -12.80 -19.52
C LEU A 127 6.22 -12.14 -20.67
N ARG A 128 4.92 -12.43 -20.79
CA ARG A 128 4.07 -11.86 -21.83
C ARG A 128 3.93 -10.34 -21.76
N TYR A 129 3.85 -9.75 -20.57
CA TYR A 129 3.68 -8.30 -20.41
C TYR A 129 4.99 -7.54 -20.26
N THR A 130 6.06 -8.18 -19.77
CA THR A 130 7.36 -7.52 -19.60
C THR A 130 8.07 -7.33 -20.94
N THR A 131 7.87 -8.25 -21.89
CA THR A 131 8.47 -8.18 -23.23
C THR A 131 7.87 -7.04 -24.08
N ILE A 132 6.60 -6.67 -23.85
CA ILE A 132 5.92 -5.60 -24.60
C ILE A 132 6.51 -4.21 -24.29
N TYR A 133 7.20 -4.03 -23.15
CA TYR A 133 7.79 -2.75 -22.76
C TYR A 133 9.30 -2.65 -23.03
N LEU A 134 9.91 -3.67 -23.66
CA LEU A 134 11.33 -3.73 -23.99
C LEU A 134 11.62 -3.67 -25.49
N GLU A 135 10.58 -3.49 -26.32
CA GLU A 135 10.66 -3.12 -27.75
C GLU A 135 10.33 -1.63 -27.92
#